data_AF-A0A346SKA6-F1
#
_entry.id   AF-A0A346SKA6-F1
#
_cell.length_a   1.000
_cell.length_b   1.000
_cell.length_c   1.000
_cell.angle_alpha   90.00
_cell.angle_beta   90.00
_cell.angle_gamma   90.00
#
_symmetry.space_group_name_H-M   'P 1'
#
loop_
_entity.id
_entity.type
_entity.pdbx_description
1 polymer ?
#
loop_
_entity_poly.entity_id
_entity_poly.type
_entity_poly.pdbx_seq_one_letter_code
_entity_poly.pdbx_strand_id
1 'polypeptide(L)' 'MTQQPAFKLKIGLITATIWDNDGFFSVDISRSYKNGEGDWRTTSAFSHNDLLNVAKCAERAENWISRKQAAASQ' A
#
# COMPACT_ATOMS: atom_id res chain seq x y z
N MET A 1 6.22 10.85 -17.04
CA MET A 1 5.57 9.53 -17.24
C MET A 1 4.94 9.16 -15.92
N THR A 2 3.65 8.83 -15.88
CA THR A 2 2.99 8.37 -14.65
C THR A 2 3.57 7.01 -14.29
N GLN A 3 4.42 6.97 -13.26
CA GLN A 3 4.87 5.69 -12.71
C GLN A 3 3.61 4.92 -12.32
N GLN A 4 3.42 3.73 -12.88
CA GLN A 4 2.34 2.86 -12.43
C GLN A 4 2.87 2.10 -11.21
N PRO A 5 2.05 1.91 -10.17
CA PRO A 5 2.47 1.12 -9.03
C PRO A 5 2.75 -0.32 -9.48
N ALA A 6 3.86 -0.88 -8.99
CA ALA A 6 4.27 -2.25 -9.28
C ALA A 6 3.27 -3.27 -8.72
N PHE A 7 2.65 -2.95 -7.59
CA PHE A 7 1.57 -3.73 -7.01
C PHE A 7 0.70 -2.89 -6.09
N LYS A 8 -0.56 -3.30 -5.91
CA LYS A 8 -1.49 -2.64 -5.00
C LYS A 8 -2.38 -3.67 -4.34
N LEU A 9 -2.54 -3.58 -3.03
CA LEU A 9 -3.41 -4.44 -2.25
C LEU A 9 -4.22 -3.62 -1.26
N LYS A 10 -5.40 -4.13 -0.88
CA LYS A 10 -6.35 -3.43 -0.02
C LYS A 10 -6.98 -4.37 1.00
N ILE A 11 -7.17 -3.88 2.23
CA ILE A 11 -7.90 -4.54 3.31
C ILE A 11 -8.84 -3.49 3.93
N GLY A 12 -10.14 -3.69 3.80
CA GLY A 12 -11.12 -2.68 4.24
C GLY A 12 -10.87 -1.35 3.53
N LEU A 13 -10.65 -0.27 4.29
CA LEU A 13 -10.34 1.05 3.76
C LEU A 13 -8.84 1.30 3.57
N ILE A 14 -7.97 0.39 4.02
CA ILE A 14 -6.52 0.56 3.98
C ILE A 14 -5.96 -0.05 2.70
N THR A 15 -5.15 0.73 2.00
CA THR A 15 -4.51 0.35 0.75
C THR A 15 -3.01 0.47 0.91
N ALA A 16 -2.26 -0.58 0.56
CA ALA A 16 -0.83 -0.49 0.36
C ALA A 16 -0.54 -0.45 -1.15
N THR A 17 0.21 0.55 -1.57
CA THR A 17 0.65 0.78 -2.94
C THR A 17 2.16 0.64 -3.00
N ILE A 18 2.65 -0.34 -3.76
CA ILE A 18 4.06 -0.64 -3.89
C ILE A 18 4.58 -0.01 -5.19
N TRP A 19 5.68 0.71 -5.09
CA TRP A 19 6.38 1.35 -6.19
C TRP A 19 7.72 0.68 -6.41
N ASP A 20 8.06 0.42 -7.66
CA ASP A 20 9.39 -0.01 -8.07
C ASP A 20 10.17 1.25 -8.50
N ASN A 21 11.29 1.52 -7.83
CA ASN A 21 12.12 2.69 -8.06
C ASN A 21 13.48 2.26 -8.64
N ASP A 22 13.45 1.43 -9.68
CA ASP A 22 14.64 0.95 -10.40
C ASP A 22 15.69 0.31 -9.47
N GLY A 23 15.28 -0.72 -8.73
CA GLY A 23 16.17 -1.54 -7.90
C GLY A 23 15.89 -1.48 -6.40
N PHE A 24 14.96 -0.63 -5.96
CA PHE A 24 14.40 -0.70 -4.61
C PHE A 24 12.90 -0.43 -4.62
N PHE A 25 12.19 -1.04 -3.67
CA PHE A 25 10.75 -0.87 -3.53
C PHE A 25 10.42 0.14 -2.42
N SER A 26 9.36 0.92 -2.63
CA SER A 26 8.75 1.75 -1.59
C SER A 26 7.27 1.44 -1.45
N VAL A 27 6.70 1.67 -0.27
CA VAL A 27 5.29 1.35 0.02
C VAL A 27 4.60 2.58 0.58
N ASP A 28 3.55 3.04 -0.10
CA ASP A 28 2.59 4.02 0.42
C ASP A 28 1.39 3.28 1.04
N ILE A 29 1.11 3.53 2.32
CA ILE A 29 -0.08 3.01 2.99
C ILE A 29 -1.02 4.17 3.25
N SER A 30 -2.25 4.07 2.74
CA SER A 30 -3.27 5.11 2.88
C SER A 30 -4.64 4.53 3.22
N ARG A 31 -5.45 5.32 3.92
CA ARG A 31 -6.85 5.03 4.23
C ARG A 31 -7.76 5.82 3.30
N SER A 32 -8.70 5.15 2.63
CA SER A 32 -9.79 5.82 1.91
C SER A 32 -10.89 6.26 2.86
N TYR A 33 -11.45 7.45 2.66
CA TYR A 33 -12.60 7.96 3.40
C TYR A 33 -13.48 8.83 2.48
N LYS A 34 -14.75 9.03 2.84
CA LYS A 34 -15.61 10.04 2.19
C LYS A 34 -15.53 11.35 2.97
N ASN A 35 -15.32 12.47 2.28
CA ASN A 35 -15.38 13.80 2.88
C ASN A 35 -16.83 14.24 3.10
N GLY A 36 -17.03 15.46 3.65
CA GLY A 36 -18.37 16.02 3.90
C GLY A 36 -19.19 16.28 2.63
N GLU A 37 -18.55 16.33 1.45
CA GLU A 37 -19.20 16.53 0.15
C GLU A 37 -19.56 15.18 -0.52
N GLY A 38 -19.16 14.05 0.08
CA GLY A 38 -19.39 12.70 -0.44
C GLY A 38 -18.28 12.17 -1.35
N ASP A 39 -17.25 12.96 -1.63
CA ASP A 39 -16.09 12.56 -2.43
C ASP A 39 -15.19 11.59 -1.68
N TRP A 40 -14.67 10.60 -2.41
CA TRP A 40 -13.62 9.74 -1.91
C TRP A 40 -12.27 10.47 -1.89
N ARG A 41 -11.62 10.45 -0.72
CA ARG A 41 -10.28 11.00 -0.49
C ARG A 41 -9.40 9.94 0.19
N THR A 42 -8.09 10.19 0.23
CA THR A 42 -7.12 9.35 0.92
C THR A 42 -6.37 10.14 1.99
N THR A 43 -5.94 9.47 3.05
CA THR A 43 -5.16 10.06 4.14
C THR A 43 -4.15 9.05 4.69
N SER A 44 -3.07 9.54 5.30
CA SER A 44 -2.10 8.77 6.07
C SER A 44 -2.39 8.77 7.58
N ALA A 45 -3.54 9.33 8.01
CA ALA A 45 -4.00 9.26 9.39
C ALA A 45 -4.86 8.00 9.61
N PHE A 46 -4.57 7.26 10.67
CA PHE A 46 -5.23 6.00 11.00
C PHE A 46 -5.91 6.07 12.38
N SER A 47 -7.12 5.53 12.48
CA SER A 47 -7.80 5.31 13.76
C SER A 47 -7.36 3.99 14.38
N HIS A 48 -7.72 3.75 15.64
CA HIS A 48 -7.43 2.48 16.31
C HIS A 48 -7.91 1.25 15.50
N ASN A 49 -9.11 1.33 14.92
CA ASN A 49 -9.71 0.24 14.14
C ASN A 49 -9.01 -0.01 12.79
N ASP A 50 -8.19 0.94 12.33
CA ASP A 50 -7.42 0.79 11.10
C ASP A 50 -6.10 0.04 11.34
N LEU A 51 -5.57 0.04 12.57
CA LEU A 51 -4.19 -0.37 12.84
C LEU A 51 -3.92 -1.83 12.48
N LEU A 52 -4.86 -2.74 12.75
CA LEU A 52 -4.70 -4.15 12.36
C LEU A 52 -4.67 -4.31 10.83
N ASN A 53 -5.48 -3.54 10.11
CA ASN A 53 -5.48 -3.55 8.65
C ASN A 53 -4.20 -2.92 8.08
N VAL A 54 -3.67 -1.86 8.70
CA VAL A 54 -2.36 -1.28 8.36
C VAL A 54 -1.26 -2.31 8.52
N ALA A 55 -1.20 -2.99 9.68
CA ALA A 55 -0.19 -4.02 9.94
C ALA A 55 -0.26 -5.15 8.91
N LYS A 56 -1.46 -5.64 8.60
CA LYS A 56 -1.67 -6.70 7.61
C LYS A 56 -1.39 -6.25 6.18
N CYS A 57 -1.62 -4.98 5.85
CA CYS A 57 -1.24 -4.41 4.57
C CYS A 57 0.29 -4.33 4.44
N ALA A 58 0.98 -3.87 5.48
CA ALA A 58 2.44 -3.80 5.52
C ALA A 58 3.07 -5.19 5.39
N GLU A 59 2.59 -6.18 6.16
CA GLU A 59 3.06 -7.57 6.10
C GLU A 59 2.87 -8.17 4.70
N ARG A 60 1.73 -7.94 4.04
CA ARG A 60 1.49 -8.45 2.68
C ARG A 60 2.34 -7.74 1.63
N ALA A 61 2.64 -6.46 1.83
CA ALA A 61 3.51 -5.71 0.93
C ALA A 61 4.96 -6.21 1.03
N GLU A 62 5.47 -6.41 2.25
CA GLU A 62 6.79 -7.00 2.50
C GLU A 62 6.88 -8.39 1.84
N ASN A 63 5.90 -9.28 2.08
CA ASN A 63 5.89 -10.61 1.49
C ASN A 63 5.97 -10.58 -0.06
N TRP A 64 5.29 -9.62 -0.67
CA TRP A 64 5.32 -9.46 -2.13
C TRP A 64 6.71 -8.98 -2.60
N ILE A 65 7.29 -7.99 -1.91
CA ILE A 65 8.64 -7.46 -2.21
C ILE A 65 9.69 -8.56 -2.08
N SER A 66 9.68 -9.31 -0.99
CA SER A 66 10.63 -10.39 -0.72
C SER A 66 10.58 -11.48 -1.79
N ARG A 67 9.38 -11.83 -2.28
CA ARG A 67 9.22 -12.77 -3.41
C ARG A 67 9.77 -12.20 -4.71
N LYS A 68 9.55 -10.91 -4.99
CA LYS A 68 10.08 -10.25 -6.19
C LYS A 68 11.60 -10.20 -6.19
N GLN A 69 12.21 -9.86 -5.06
CA GLN A 69 13.67 -9.83 -4.92
C GLN A 69 14.29 -11.23 -5.03
N ALA A 70 13.68 -12.24 -4.43
CA ALA A 70 14.14 -13.63 -4.56
C ALA A 70 14.09 -14.13 -6.01
N ALA A 71 13.07 -13.73 -6.78
CA ALA A 71 12.95 -14.09 -8.20
C ALA A 71 13.95 -13.34 -9.10
N ALA A 72 14.34 -12.10 -8.75
CA ALA A 72 15.33 -11.32 -9.50
C ALA A 72 16.78 -11.75 -9.24
N SER A 73 17.02 -12.52 -8.18
CA SER A 73 18.35 -13.02 -7.80
C SER A 73 18.69 -14.39 -8.41
N GLN A 74 17.80 -14.94 -9.25
CA GLN A 74 17.98 -16.20 -9.99
C GLN A 74 18.19 -15.91 -11.48
#